data_AF-A0A2D7ZEP2-F1
#
_entry.id   AF-A0A2D7ZEP2-F1
#
_cell.length_a   1.000
_cell.length_b   1.000
_cell.length_c   1.000
_cell.angle_alpha   90.00
_cell.angle_beta   90.00
_cell.angle_gamma   90.00
#
_symmetry.space_group_name_H-M   'P 1'
#
loop_
_entity.id
_entity.type
_entity.pdbx_description
1 polymer ?
#
loop_
_entity_poly.entity_id
_entity_poly.type
_entity_poly.pdbx_seq_one_letter_code
_entity_poly.pdbx_strand_id
1 'polypeptide(L)'
;LRSEQKTKLSKFNVNWIDDDLLIPKIPTLLIANEFFDALPVNQYQRKNNLWYEIQVGLKNNQLTLGLSHRPTTHPELEGRFSESMDGDIVEISNDAIRISKSIGKIINNQGGCALIIDYGDWHSLGSTLQALKSHKSKNIFDKPGKVDLTCHVDFEALAKNSGCAYSRLTTQGVFLERLGISDRANQLLKNSKPKNHKSIISAHRRLTHPDEMGTLFKVLGLYARNESSPAGLLN
;
A
#
# COMPACT_ATOMS: atom_id res chain seq x y z
N LEU A 1 4.30 7.96 -18.35
CA LEU A 1 3.11 8.08 -17.47
C LEU A 1 2.46 9.47 -17.49
N ARG A 2 3.17 10.54 -17.09
CA ARG A 2 2.60 11.92 -17.05
C ARG A 2 1.94 12.38 -18.37
N SER A 3 2.56 12.07 -19.51
CA SER A 3 1.98 12.39 -20.83
C SER A 3 0.62 11.73 -21.05
N GLU A 4 0.48 10.44 -20.71
CA GLU A 4 -0.78 9.70 -20.83
C GLU A 4 -1.87 10.30 -19.95
N GLN A 5 -1.52 10.68 -18.72
CA GLN A 5 -2.46 11.35 -17.80
C GLN A 5 -2.93 12.69 -18.38
N LYS A 6 -2.01 13.53 -18.89
CA LYS A 6 -2.33 14.80 -19.53
C LYS A 6 -3.28 14.63 -20.71
N THR A 7 -3.06 13.63 -21.56
CA THR A 7 -3.95 13.32 -22.68
C THR A 7 -5.35 12.95 -22.19
N LYS A 8 -5.45 12.00 -21.25
CA LYS A 8 -6.74 11.49 -20.76
C LYS A 8 -7.55 12.51 -19.96
N LEU A 9 -6.86 13.43 -19.29
CA LEU A 9 -7.49 14.45 -18.42
C LEU A 9 -7.51 15.85 -19.04
N SER A 10 -7.20 15.98 -20.33
CA SER A 10 -7.11 17.27 -21.05
C SER A 10 -8.36 18.16 -20.97
N LYS A 11 -9.52 17.58 -20.64
CA LYS A 11 -10.80 18.31 -20.46
C LYS A 11 -10.98 18.91 -19.07
N PHE A 12 -10.13 18.57 -18.12
CA PHE A 12 -10.22 18.99 -16.72
C PHE A 12 -9.07 19.93 -16.36
N ASN A 13 -9.28 20.79 -15.36
CA ASN A 13 -8.22 21.62 -14.80
C ASN A 13 -7.39 20.79 -13.81
N VAL A 14 -6.26 20.25 -14.26
CA VAL A 14 -5.40 19.36 -13.47
C VAL A 14 -3.99 19.93 -13.41
N ASN A 15 -3.44 19.99 -12.20
CA ASN A 15 -2.04 20.34 -11.96
C ASN A 15 -1.25 19.08 -11.61
N TRP A 16 -0.14 18.86 -12.31
CA TRP A 16 0.83 17.82 -11.98
C TRP A 16 1.95 18.45 -11.17
N ILE A 17 2.13 17.97 -9.95
CA ILE A 17 3.19 18.42 -9.05
C ILE A 17 4.27 17.34 -8.94
N ASP A 18 5.51 17.78 -8.73
CA ASP A 18 6.67 16.91 -8.50
C ASP A 18 7.09 16.86 -7.02
N ASP A 19 6.54 17.76 -6.21
CA ASP A 19 6.93 17.99 -4.81
C ASP A 19 5.67 18.24 -3.98
N ASP A 20 5.59 17.61 -2.81
CA ASP A 20 4.46 17.73 -1.89
C ASP A 20 4.36 19.13 -1.25
N LEU A 21 5.46 19.88 -1.21
CA LEU A 21 5.49 21.29 -0.81
C LEU A 21 4.68 22.21 -1.73
N LEU A 22 4.36 21.75 -2.95
CA LEU A 22 3.54 22.48 -3.92
C LEU A 22 2.04 22.21 -3.75
N ILE A 23 1.65 21.34 -2.81
CA ILE A 23 0.24 21.09 -2.50
C ILE A 23 -0.37 22.38 -1.89
N PRO A 24 -1.48 22.90 -2.45
CA PRO A 24 -2.15 24.07 -1.89
C PRO A 24 -2.54 23.86 -0.43
N LYS A 25 -2.40 24.91 0.40
CA LYS A 25 -2.73 24.85 1.83
C LYS A 25 -4.24 24.95 2.08
N ILE A 26 -4.99 23.93 1.65
CA ILE A 26 -6.45 23.82 1.75
C ILE A 26 -6.85 22.41 2.23
N PRO A 27 -8.06 22.22 2.78
CA PRO A 27 -8.55 20.87 3.08
C PRO A 27 -8.44 19.96 1.85
N THR A 28 -7.80 18.81 2.02
CA THR A 28 -7.39 17.96 0.89
C THR A 28 -7.91 16.54 1.05
N LEU A 29 -8.43 15.97 -0.04
CA LEU A 29 -8.73 14.55 -0.17
C LEU A 29 -7.57 13.87 -0.90
N LEU A 30 -6.89 12.97 -0.21
CA LEU A 30 -5.74 12.22 -0.74
C LEU A 30 -6.18 10.78 -1.05
N ILE A 31 -5.78 10.27 -2.22
CA ILE A 31 -6.03 8.88 -2.62
C ILE A 31 -4.71 8.26 -3.04
N ALA A 32 -4.33 7.19 -2.35
CA ALA A 32 -3.16 6.38 -2.67
C ALA A 32 -3.63 4.94 -2.91
N ASN A 33 -3.71 4.54 -4.18
CA ASN A 33 -4.13 3.20 -4.58
C ASN A 33 -2.95 2.48 -5.25
N GLU A 34 -2.49 1.37 -4.67
CA GLU A 34 -1.31 0.61 -5.15
C GLU A 34 -0.10 1.54 -5.31
N PHE A 35 0.16 2.32 -4.26
CA PHE A 35 1.26 3.29 -4.25
C PHE A 35 2.34 2.88 -3.25
N PHE A 36 1.93 2.33 -2.10
CA PHE A 36 2.86 2.02 -1.02
C PHE A 36 3.54 0.66 -1.23
N ASP A 37 2.90 -0.30 -1.88
CA ASP A 37 3.49 -1.61 -2.21
C ASP A 37 4.66 -1.53 -3.19
N ALA A 38 4.68 -0.49 -4.02
CA ALA A 38 5.75 -0.20 -4.98
C ALA A 38 6.94 0.56 -4.36
N LEU A 39 6.84 0.98 -3.09
CA LEU A 39 7.94 1.69 -2.43
C LEU A 39 9.07 0.74 -2.01
N PRO A 40 10.32 1.21 -1.99
CA PRO A 40 11.45 0.41 -1.51
C PRO A 40 11.23 -0.08 -0.07
N VAL A 41 11.69 -1.30 0.18
CA VAL A 41 11.62 -1.95 1.50
C VAL A 41 13.01 -2.47 1.90
N ASN A 42 13.35 -2.29 3.18
CA ASN A 42 14.50 -2.93 3.80
C ASN A 42 14.00 -4.17 4.55
N GLN A 43 14.68 -5.31 4.41
CA GLN A 43 14.38 -6.52 5.16
C GLN A 43 15.44 -6.72 6.26
N TYR A 44 15.01 -7.12 7.45
CA TYR A 44 15.88 -7.36 8.60
C TYR A 44 15.61 -8.76 9.13
N GLN A 45 16.64 -9.57 9.32
CA GLN A 45 16.53 -10.89 9.91
C GLN A 45 17.03 -10.89 11.36
N ARG A 46 16.27 -11.54 12.25
CA ARG A 46 16.68 -11.74 13.64
C ARG A 46 17.69 -12.89 13.74
N LYS A 47 18.77 -12.68 14.50
CA LYS A 47 19.76 -13.71 14.82
C LYS A 47 20.49 -13.40 16.11
N ASN A 48 20.54 -14.36 17.04
CA ASN A 48 21.20 -14.23 18.34
C ASN A 48 20.75 -12.97 19.09
N ASN A 49 19.44 -12.70 19.09
CA ASN A 49 18.86 -11.50 19.71
C ASN A 49 19.39 -10.16 19.16
N LEU A 50 19.83 -10.14 17.91
CA LEU A 50 20.23 -8.96 17.16
C LEU A 50 19.54 -8.96 15.80
N TRP A 51 19.39 -7.76 15.22
CA TRP A 51 18.89 -7.63 13.85
C TRP A 51 20.04 -7.45 12.87
N TYR A 52 19.93 -8.09 11.72
CA TYR A 52 20.86 -7.92 10.60
C TYR A 52 20.05 -7.52 9.38
N GLU A 53 20.46 -6.46 8.69
CA GLU A 53 19.88 -6.12 7.40
C GLU A 53 20.18 -7.24 6.39
N ILE A 54 19.18 -7.64 5.61
CA ILE A 54 19.35 -8.49 4.43
C ILE A 54 19.75 -7.59 3.27
N GLN A 55 20.89 -7.87 2.67
CA GLN A 55 21.51 -7.09 1.62
C GLN A 55 21.66 -7.93 0.34
N VAL A 56 21.73 -7.24 -0.79
CA VAL A 56 22.05 -7.88 -2.08
C VAL A 56 23.57 -7.96 -2.22
N GLY A 57 24.09 -9.18 -2.31
CA GLY A 57 25.51 -9.48 -2.54
C GLY A 57 25.76 -10.22 -3.86
N LEU A 58 27.02 -10.57 -4.09
CA LEU A 58 27.46 -11.33 -5.26
C LEU A 58 28.13 -12.64 -4.83
N LYS A 59 27.64 -13.77 -5.34
CA LYS A 59 28.24 -15.10 -5.14
C LYS A 59 28.28 -15.82 -6.47
N ASN A 60 29.45 -16.32 -6.89
CA ASN A 60 29.64 -17.00 -8.17
C ASN A 60 29.08 -16.22 -9.38
N ASN A 61 29.33 -14.90 -9.43
CA ASN A 61 28.79 -13.98 -10.45
C ASN A 61 27.24 -13.93 -10.54
N GLN A 62 26.54 -14.33 -9.48
CA GLN A 62 25.08 -14.24 -9.39
C GLN A 62 24.68 -13.38 -8.17
N LEU A 63 23.64 -12.57 -8.35
CA LEU A 63 23.05 -11.82 -7.25
C LEU A 63 22.43 -12.79 -6.23
N THR A 64 22.65 -12.51 -4.95
CA THR A 64 22.14 -13.32 -3.85
C THR A 64 21.78 -12.45 -2.66
N LEU A 65 20.89 -12.94 -1.79
CA LEU A 65 20.61 -12.29 -0.51
C LEU A 65 21.61 -12.79 0.53
N GLY A 66 22.10 -11.89 1.38
CA GLY A 66 22.98 -12.20 2.48
C GLY A 66 22.78 -11.24 3.64
N LEU A 67 23.14 -11.67 4.85
CA LEU A 67 23.11 -10.79 6.01
C LEU A 67 24.28 -9.80 5.97
N SER A 68 24.00 -8.58 6.40
CA SER A 68 25.00 -7.58 6.73
C SER A 68 26.06 -8.14 7.69
N HIS A 69 27.29 -7.64 7.57
CA HIS A 69 28.42 -8.14 8.37
C HIS A 69 28.28 -7.81 9.87
N ARG A 70 27.61 -6.71 10.19
CA ARG A 70 27.39 -6.23 11.56
C ARG A 70 25.89 -6.13 11.83
N PRO A 71 25.46 -6.32 13.09
CA PRO A 71 24.09 -6.06 13.46
C PRO A 71 23.72 -4.59 13.23
N THR A 72 22.44 -4.33 13.06
CA THR A 72 21.85 -3.01 12.84
C THR A 72 20.77 -2.73 13.86
N THR A 73 20.38 -1.46 13.95
CA THR A 73 19.28 -0.97 14.79
C THR A 73 18.38 -0.08 13.96
N HIS A 74 17.08 -0.18 14.20
CA HIS A 74 16.08 0.68 13.58
C HIS A 74 14.96 0.91 14.60
N PRO A 75 14.39 2.13 14.73
CA PRO A 75 13.35 2.41 15.72
C PRO A 75 12.16 1.44 15.64
N GLU A 76 11.69 1.14 14.42
CA GLU A 76 10.60 0.19 14.19
C GLU A 76 10.96 -1.27 14.54
N LEU A 77 12.24 -1.61 14.77
CA LEU A 77 12.66 -2.96 15.19
C LEU A 77 12.66 -3.15 16.71
N GLU A 78 12.66 -2.07 17.50
CA GLU A 78 12.76 -2.16 18.96
C GLU A 78 11.57 -2.92 19.56
N GLY A 79 10.35 -2.62 19.09
CA GLY A 79 9.13 -3.32 19.49
C GLY A 79 9.00 -4.73 18.93
N ARG A 80 9.80 -5.08 17.90
CA ARG A 80 9.68 -6.36 17.18
C ARG A 80 10.38 -7.52 17.90
N PHE A 81 11.20 -7.26 18.92
CA PHE A 81 11.90 -8.31 19.68
C PHE A 81 10.97 -9.20 20.52
N SER A 82 9.85 -8.69 21.02
CA SER A 82 8.91 -9.50 21.81
C SER A 82 8.02 -10.41 20.96
N GLU A 83 7.96 -10.17 19.66
CA GLU A 83 7.02 -10.82 18.73
C GLU A 83 7.70 -11.63 17.61
N SER A 84 9.02 -11.76 17.67
CA SER A 84 9.81 -12.52 16.69
C SER A 84 10.68 -13.57 17.36
N MET A 85 11.22 -14.48 16.55
CA MET A 85 12.21 -15.48 16.91
C MET A 85 13.41 -15.38 15.97
N ASP A 86 14.51 -16.01 16.33
CA ASP A 86 15.67 -16.09 15.45
C ASP A 86 15.29 -16.73 14.10
N GLY A 87 15.71 -16.10 13.01
CA GLY A 87 15.36 -16.45 11.64
C GLY A 87 14.22 -15.62 11.04
N ASP A 88 13.37 -15.01 11.87
CA ASP A 88 12.25 -14.20 11.41
C ASP A 88 12.73 -12.94 10.67
N ILE A 89 11.92 -12.54 9.69
CA ILE A 89 12.17 -11.37 8.85
C ILE A 89 11.14 -10.30 9.16
N VAL A 90 11.61 -9.06 9.28
CA VAL A 90 10.79 -7.86 9.39
C VAL A 90 11.10 -6.95 8.21
N GLU A 91 10.05 -6.46 7.57
CA GLU A 91 10.12 -5.56 6.42
C GLU A 91 9.74 -4.14 6.84
N ILE A 92 10.57 -3.15 6.53
CA ILE A 92 10.33 -1.76 6.86
C ILE A 92 10.57 -0.89 5.63
N SER A 93 9.57 -0.09 5.26
CA SER A 93 9.72 0.93 4.23
C SER A 93 9.86 2.32 4.86
N ASN A 94 11.09 2.86 4.84
CA ASN A 94 11.38 4.21 5.30
C ASN A 94 10.67 5.29 4.47
N ASP A 95 10.49 5.03 3.18
CA ASP A 95 9.77 5.91 2.27
C ASP A 95 8.27 5.96 2.61
N ALA A 96 7.66 4.80 2.86
CA ALA A 96 6.27 4.71 3.30
C ALA A 96 6.02 5.50 4.59
N ILE A 97 6.91 5.34 5.59
CA ILE A 97 6.86 6.08 6.85
C ILE A 97 6.97 7.60 6.63
N ARG A 98 7.93 8.05 5.80
CA ARG A 98 8.14 9.47 5.50
C ARG A 98 6.93 10.07 4.79
N ILE A 99 6.37 9.37 3.81
CA ILE A 99 5.21 9.82 3.05
C ILE A 99 3.98 9.86 3.94
N SER A 100 3.77 8.86 4.79
CA SER A 100 2.67 8.87 5.78
C SER A 100 2.76 10.07 6.73
N LYS A 101 3.96 10.39 7.23
CA LYS A 101 4.20 11.61 8.04
C LYS A 101 3.82 12.89 7.27
N SER A 102 4.09 12.93 5.98
CA SER A 102 3.80 14.10 5.14
C SER A 102 2.31 14.24 4.85
N ILE A 103 1.62 13.13 4.55
CA ILE A 103 0.15 13.05 4.47
C ILE A 103 -0.48 13.55 5.78
N GLY A 104 0.03 13.07 6.92
CA GLY A 104 -0.52 13.45 8.21
C GLY A 104 -0.29 14.92 8.56
N LYS A 105 0.85 15.51 8.17
CA LYS A 105 1.07 16.97 8.27
C LYS A 105 0.07 17.75 7.43
N ILE A 106 -0.27 17.28 6.22
CA ILE A 106 -1.26 17.94 5.37
C ILE A 106 -2.62 17.93 6.07
N ILE A 107 -3.09 16.75 6.45
CA ILE A 107 -4.41 16.57 7.10
C ILE A 107 -4.51 17.35 8.41
N ASN A 108 -3.50 17.26 9.29
CA ASN A 108 -3.57 17.91 10.60
C ASN A 108 -3.49 19.45 10.51
N ASN A 109 -2.80 20.00 9.51
CA ASN A 109 -2.64 21.44 9.37
C ASN A 109 -3.72 22.09 8.51
N GLN A 110 -4.26 21.38 7.52
CA GLN A 110 -5.20 21.94 6.53
C GLN A 110 -6.59 21.29 6.55
N GLY A 111 -6.77 20.17 7.25
CA GLY A 111 -8.01 19.40 7.26
C GLY A 111 -8.13 18.44 6.07
N GLY A 112 -9.22 17.65 6.08
CA GLY A 112 -9.48 16.63 5.06
C GLY A 112 -9.05 15.23 5.50
N CYS A 113 -8.82 14.35 4.53
CA CYS A 113 -8.54 12.94 4.79
C CYS A 113 -7.75 12.26 3.68
N ALA A 114 -7.19 11.09 3.98
CA ALA A 114 -6.55 10.21 3.01
C ALA A 114 -7.21 8.84 3.00
N LEU A 115 -7.30 8.26 1.80
CA LEU A 115 -7.69 6.87 1.57
C LEU A 115 -6.48 6.12 0.98
N ILE A 116 -5.99 5.14 1.71
CA ILE A 116 -4.86 4.28 1.31
C ILE A 116 -5.41 2.89 1.03
N ILE A 117 -5.25 2.42 -0.21
CA ILE A 117 -5.76 1.13 -0.71
C ILE A 117 -4.58 0.34 -1.25
N ASP A 118 -4.25 -0.77 -0.61
CA ASP A 118 -3.08 -1.54 -1.01
C ASP A 118 -3.11 -3.00 -0.53
N TYR A 119 -2.17 -3.79 -1.03
CA TYR A 119 -1.93 -5.17 -0.60
C TYR A 119 -1.15 -5.17 0.71
N GLY A 120 -1.66 -5.86 1.73
CA GLY A 120 -0.96 -5.99 3.00
C GLY A 120 -1.87 -6.33 4.15
N ASP A 121 -1.37 -6.08 5.36
CA ASP A 121 -2.08 -6.33 6.61
C ASP A 121 -1.74 -5.28 7.67
N TRP A 122 -2.41 -5.34 8.81
CA TRP A 122 -2.17 -4.41 9.92
C TRP A 122 -0.70 -4.41 10.31
N HIS A 123 -0.08 -5.58 10.43
CA HIS A 123 1.28 -5.71 10.93
C HIS A 123 2.10 -6.62 10.02
N SER A 124 3.25 -6.15 9.54
CA SER A 124 4.08 -6.97 8.66
C SER A 124 4.93 -7.95 9.45
N LEU A 125 4.82 -9.24 9.11
CA LEU A 125 5.66 -10.32 9.63
C LEU A 125 6.05 -11.25 8.47
N GLY A 126 7.36 -11.53 8.36
CA GLY A 126 7.92 -12.38 7.31
C GLY A 126 8.34 -11.61 6.05
N SER A 127 8.91 -12.35 5.11
CA SER A 127 9.32 -11.80 3.80
C SER A 127 8.14 -11.81 2.85
N THR A 128 7.71 -10.64 2.39
CA THR A 128 6.61 -10.47 1.44
C THR A 128 7.05 -9.88 0.11
N LEU A 129 8.33 -9.49 -0.02
CA LEU A 129 8.92 -9.08 -1.29
C LEU A 129 8.74 -10.16 -2.37
N GLN A 130 8.06 -9.79 -3.45
CA GLN A 130 7.77 -10.66 -4.58
C GLN A 130 8.15 -10.00 -5.89
N ALA A 131 8.58 -10.82 -6.86
CA ALA A 131 8.67 -10.42 -8.26
C ALA A 131 7.52 -11.03 -9.05
N LEU A 132 6.77 -10.19 -9.75
CA LEU A 132 5.62 -10.59 -10.54
C LEU A 132 5.86 -10.29 -12.03
N LYS A 133 5.50 -11.26 -12.87
CA LYS A 133 5.45 -11.06 -14.32
C LYS A 133 4.28 -11.84 -14.91
N SER A 134 3.35 -11.13 -15.54
CA SER A 134 2.15 -11.73 -16.16
C SER A 134 1.38 -12.63 -15.19
N HIS A 135 1.14 -12.15 -13.96
CA HIS A 135 0.45 -12.86 -12.89
C HIS A 135 1.14 -14.16 -12.41
N LYS A 136 2.46 -14.27 -12.58
CA LYS A 136 3.25 -15.39 -12.08
C LYS A 136 4.42 -14.90 -11.24
N SER A 137 4.65 -15.56 -10.11
CA SER A 137 5.83 -15.33 -9.26
C SER A 137 7.12 -15.66 -10.03
N LYS A 138 8.12 -14.82 -9.84
CA LYS A 138 9.47 -14.93 -10.40
C LYS A 138 10.50 -14.78 -9.29
N ASN A 139 11.72 -15.18 -9.60
CA ASN A 139 12.86 -14.87 -8.75
C ASN A 139 13.08 -13.35 -8.76
N ILE A 140 13.34 -12.75 -7.59
CA ILE A 140 13.57 -11.30 -7.45
C ILE A 140 14.79 -10.78 -8.23
N PHE A 141 15.73 -11.66 -8.58
CA PHE A 141 16.89 -11.34 -9.41
C PHE A 141 16.73 -11.77 -10.88
N ASP A 142 15.54 -12.24 -11.31
CA ASP A 142 15.28 -12.54 -12.72
C ASP A 142 15.18 -11.24 -13.52
N LYS A 143 16.24 -10.91 -14.27
CA LYS A 143 16.33 -9.72 -15.14
C LYS A 143 15.91 -8.42 -14.41
N PRO A 144 16.74 -7.94 -13.46
CA PRO A 144 16.44 -6.71 -12.71
C PRO A 144 16.06 -5.55 -13.63
N GLY A 145 15.00 -4.83 -13.26
CA GLY A 145 14.39 -3.77 -14.07
C GLY A 145 13.42 -4.24 -15.17
N LYS A 146 13.19 -5.54 -15.34
CA LYS A 146 12.22 -6.11 -16.31
C LYS A 146 11.09 -6.93 -15.69
N VAL A 147 11.09 -7.05 -14.37
CA VAL A 147 10.05 -7.68 -13.56
C VAL A 147 9.55 -6.66 -12.57
N ASP A 148 8.26 -6.73 -12.28
CA ASP A 148 7.63 -5.84 -11.31
C ASP A 148 7.91 -6.37 -9.90
N LEU A 149 8.23 -5.48 -8.96
CA LEU A 149 8.48 -5.84 -7.57
C LEU A 149 7.39 -5.23 -6.70
N THR A 150 6.84 -6.03 -5.79
CA THR A 150 5.83 -5.60 -4.83
C THR A 150 6.16 -6.17 -3.46
N CYS A 151 5.69 -5.48 -2.42
CA CYS A 151 5.82 -5.86 -1.03
C CYS A 151 4.49 -5.59 -0.32
N HIS A 152 4.12 -6.39 0.67
CA HIS A 152 2.98 -6.06 1.51
C HIS A 152 3.22 -4.77 2.27
N VAL A 153 2.18 -3.95 2.34
CA VAL A 153 2.14 -2.72 3.13
C VAL A 153 1.87 -3.05 4.60
N ASP A 154 2.72 -2.52 5.48
CA ASP A 154 2.49 -2.49 6.92
C ASP A 154 1.58 -1.29 7.26
N PHE A 155 0.28 -1.54 7.39
CA PHE A 155 -0.69 -0.47 7.62
C PHE A 155 -0.59 0.13 9.02
N GLU A 156 -0.10 -0.61 10.02
CA GLU A 156 0.16 -0.10 11.36
C GLU A 156 1.27 0.94 11.33
N ALA A 157 2.37 0.67 10.62
CA ALA A 157 3.47 1.60 10.45
C ALA A 157 2.99 2.90 9.81
N LEU A 158 2.14 2.82 8.77
CA LEU A 158 1.52 4.00 8.16
C LEU A 158 0.66 4.77 9.17
N ALA A 159 -0.26 4.08 9.84
CA ALA A 159 -1.20 4.68 10.78
C ALA A 159 -0.49 5.40 11.93
N LYS A 160 0.42 4.71 12.63
CA LYS A 160 1.16 5.24 13.79
C LYS A 160 2.06 6.42 13.42
N ASN A 161 2.73 6.35 12.26
CA ASN A 161 3.64 7.41 11.84
C ASN A 161 2.94 8.63 11.23
N SER A 162 1.67 8.54 10.81
CA SER A 162 0.94 9.69 10.26
C SER A 162 0.70 10.80 11.30
N GLY A 163 0.52 10.45 12.58
CA GLY A 163 0.08 11.37 13.63
C GLY A 163 -1.42 11.74 13.59
N CYS A 164 -2.16 11.26 12.58
CA CYS A 164 -3.61 11.46 12.44
C CYS A 164 -4.43 10.52 13.32
N ALA A 165 -5.75 10.74 13.36
CA ALA A 165 -6.67 9.64 13.64
C ALA A 165 -6.73 8.72 12.42
N TYR A 166 -7.02 7.44 12.65
CA TYR A 166 -7.08 6.45 11.59
C TYR A 166 -8.27 5.50 11.80
N SER A 167 -8.76 4.92 10.71
CA SER A 167 -9.85 3.96 10.74
C SER A 167 -9.35 2.58 11.13
N ARG A 168 -10.26 1.69 11.54
CA ARG A 168 -10.00 0.26 11.49
C ARG A 168 -9.61 -0.15 10.07
N LEU A 169 -8.61 -1.02 9.96
CA LEU A 169 -8.24 -1.61 8.68
C LEU A 169 -9.42 -2.44 8.16
N THR A 170 -9.87 -2.14 6.93
CA THR A 170 -11.06 -2.75 6.34
C THR A 170 -10.67 -3.44 5.04
N THR A 171 -11.23 -4.61 4.73
CA THR A 171 -10.97 -5.26 3.45
C THR A 171 -11.65 -4.51 2.30
N GLN A 172 -11.06 -4.52 1.12
CA GLN A 172 -11.58 -3.79 -0.05
C GLN A 172 -13.02 -4.17 -0.37
N GLY A 173 -13.36 -5.45 -0.34
CA GLY A 173 -14.71 -5.92 -0.64
C GLY A 173 -15.74 -5.33 0.33
N VAL A 174 -15.44 -5.36 1.64
CA VAL A 174 -16.33 -4.79 2.66
C VAL A 174 -16.47 -3.27 2.48
N PHE A 175 -15.36 -2.57 2.23
CA PHE A 175 -15.38 -1.12 1.99
C PHE A 175 -16.26 -0.74 0.78
N LEU A 176 -16.08 -1.42 -0.35
CA LEU A 176 -16.83 -1.15 -1.58
C LEU A 176 -18.32 -1.51 -1.45
N GLU A 177 -18.64 -2.61 -0.76
CA GLU A 177 -20.05 -2.98 -0.51
C GLU A 177 -20.75 -1.95 0.40
N ARG A 178 -20.07 -1.42 1.43
CA ARG A 178 -20.61 -0.34 2.26
C ARG A 178 -20.88 0.95 1.48
N LEU A 179 -20.14 1.19 0.40
CA LEU A 179 -20.34 2.32 -0.51
C LEU A 179 -21.36 2.03 -1.64
N GLY A 180 -21.99 0.86 -1.65
CA GLY A 180 -23.05 0.52 -2.60
C GLY A 180 -22.57 0.05 -3.97
N ILE A 181 -21.40 -0.58 -4.06
CA ILE A 181 -20.88 -1.08 -5.35
C ILE A 181 -21.83 -2.08 -6.03
N SER A 182 -22.53 -2.92 -5.26
CA SER A 182 -23.52 -3.88 -5.80
C SER A 182 -24.71 -3.18 -6.44
N ASP A 183 -25.23 -2.13 -5.81
CA ASP A 183 -26.32 -1.32 -6.38
C ASP A 183 -25.87 -0.64 -7.67
N ARG A 184 -24.64 -0.13 -7.69
CA ARG A 184 -24.05 0.47 -8.89
C ARG A 184 -23.88 -0.56 -10.01
N ALA A 185 -23.40 -1.76 -9.70
CA ALA A 185 -23.24 -2.85 -10.67
C ALA A 185 -24.60 -3.25 -11.28
N ASN A 186 -25.64 -3.36 -10.44
CA ASN A 186 -27.00 -3.66 -10.89
C ASN A 186 -27.56 -2.57 -11.82
N GLN A 187 -27.34 -1.30 -11.51
CA GLN A 187 -27.73 -0.19 -12.39
C GLN A 187 -26.97 -0.23 -13.73
N LEU A 188 -25.67 -0.54 -13.72
CA LEU A 188 -24.88 -0.67 -14.94
C LEU A 188 -25.38 -1.83 -15.80
N LEU A 189 -25.71 -2.97 -15.19
CA LEU A 189 -26.28 -4.12 -15.91
C LEU A 189 -27.59 -3.76 -16.60
N LYS A 190 -28.53 -3.11 -15.88
CA LYS A 190 -29.83 -2.69 -16.44
C LYS A 190 -29.69 -1.74 -17.63
N ASN A 191 -28.68 -0.86 -17.62
CA ASN A 191 -28.53 0.20 -18.60
C ASN A 191 -27.49 -0.11 -19.70
N SER A 192 -26.83 -1.27 -19.66
CA SER A 192 -25.78 -1.63 -20.61
C SER A 192 -26.26 -2.58 -21.70
N LYS A 193 -25.49 -2.69 -22.79
CA LYS A 193 -25.74 -3.69 -23.83
C LYS A 193 -25.38 -5.08 -23.31
N PRO A 194 -26.09 -6.16 -23.71
CA PRO A 194 -25.82 -7.53 -23.26
C PRO A 194 -24.35 -7.97 -23.37
N LYS A 195 -23.64 -7.51 -24.41
CA LYS A 195 -22.21 -7.80 -24.62
C LYS A 195 -21.30 -7.32 -23.47
N ASN A 196 -21.73 -6.34 -22.66
CA ASN A 196 -20.96 -5.78 -21.55
C ASN A 196 -21.30 -6.45 -20.20
N HIS A 197 -22.33 -7.30 -20.12
CA HIS A 197 -22.79 -7.87 -18.85
C HIS A 197 -21.70 -8.72 -18.20
N LYS A 198 -21.03 -9.58 -18.99
CA LYS A 198 -19.95 -10.43 -18.51
C LYS A 198 -18.81 -9.62 -17.88
N SER A 199 -18.43 -8.50 -18.50
CA SER A 199 -17.36 -7.65 -17.95
C SER A 199 -17.77 -6.94 -16.67
N ILE A 200 -19.04 -6.51 -16.53
CA ILE A 200 -19.53 -5.87 -15.30
C ILE A 200 -19.56 -6.88 -14.15
N ILE A 201 -20.12 -8.07 -14.39
CA ILE A 201 -20.20 -9.14 -13.39
C ILE A 201 -18.80 -9.58 -12.96
N SER A 202 -17.89 -9.78 -13.92
CA SER A 202 -16.51 -10.17 -13.63
C SER A 202 -15.75 -9.07 -12.87
N ALA A 203 -15.94 -7.80 -13.21
CA ALA A 203 -15.31 -6.70 -12.50
C ALA A 203 -15.81 -6.56 -11.06
N HIS A 204 -17.13 -6.66 -10.83
CA HIS A 204 -17.71 -6.66 -9.48
C HIS A 204 -17.12 -7.80 -8.64
N ARG A 205 -17.19 -9.06 -9.14
CA ARG A 205 -16.61 -10.21 -8.44
C ARG A 205 -15.13 -10.00 -8.14
N ARG A 206 -14.32 -9.58 -9.12
CA ARG A 206 -12.88 -9.42 -8.92
C ARG A 206 -12.58 -8.39 -7.82
N LEU A 207 -13.35 -7.31 -7.76
CA LEU A 207 -13.13 -6.23 -6.78
C LEU A 207 -13.63 -6.57 -5.36
N THR A 208 -14.69 -7.38 -5.23
CA THR A 208 -15.38 -7.57 -3.95
C THR A 208 -15.30 -8.98 -3.36
N HIS A 209 -15.06 -10.00 -4.19
CA HIS A 209 -15.13 -11.39 -3.74
C HIS A 209 -13.93 -11.75 -2.86
N PRO A 210 -14.14 -12.52 -1.76
CA PRO A 210 -13.06 -12.93 -0.87
C PRO A 210 -11.91 -13.69 -1.54
N ASP A 211 -12.23 -14.57 -2.49
CA ASP A 211 -11.24 -15.35 -3.27
C ASP A 211 -10.47 -14.52 -4.32
N GLU A 212 -10.78 -13.23 -4.46
CA GLU A 212 -10.16 -12.32 -5.42
C GLU A 212 -9.54 -11.13 -4.65
N MET A 213 -9.70 -9.89 -5.12
CA MET A 213 -9.12 -8.71 -4.47
C MET A 213 -9.87 -8.31 -3.19
N GLY A 214 -11.06 -8.88 -2.94
CA GLY A 214 -11.97 -8.44 -1.89
C GLY A 214 -11.42 -8.57 -0.48
N THR A 215 -10.60 -9.58 -0.18
CA THR A 215 -9.90 -9.74 1.11
C THR A 215 -8.43 -9.38 1.04
N LEU A 216 -7.83 -9.59 -0.13
CA LEU A 216 -6.41 -9.40 -0.36
C LEU A 216 -6.01 -7.92 -0.16
N PHE A 217 -6.77 -7.00 -0.76
CA PHE A 217 -6.59 -5.57 -0.55
C PHE A 217 -7.22 -5.09 0.75
N LYS A 218 -6.54 -4.13 1.37
CA LYS A 218 -7.01 -3.43 2.56
C LYS A 218 -7.17 -1.94 2.27
N VAL A 219 -7.99 -1.29 3.07
CA VAL A 219 -8.32 0.11 3.01
C VAL A 219 -8.13 0.73 4.38
N LEU A 220 -7.29 1.76 4.45
CA LEU A 220 -7.04 2.57 5.62
C LEU A 220 -7.44 4.02 5.35
N GLY A 221 -8.23 4.60 6.26
CA GLY A 221 -8.54 6.02 6.28
C GLY A 221 -7.66 6.74 7.28
N LEU A 222 -7.04 7.84 6.88
CA LEU A 222 -6.40 8.81 7.79
C LEU A 222 -7.22 10.09 7.78
N TYR A 223 -7.49 10.66 8.94
CA TYR A 223 -8.33 11.86 9.07
C TYR A 223 -7.94 12.69 10.30
N ALA A 224 -8.34 13.95 10.31
CA ALA A 224 -8.10 14.84 11.44
C ALA A 224 -8.80 14.30 12.69
N ARG A 225 -8.16 14.41 13.87
CA ARG A 225 -8.68 13.81 15.13
C ARG A 225 -10.07 14.30 15.55
N ASN A 226 -10.48 15.47 15.08
CA ASN A 226 -11.76 16.08 15.40
C ASN A 226 -12.81 15.89 14.28
N GLU A 227 -12.50 15.06 13.27
CA GLU A 227 -13.38 14.74 12.15
C GLU A 227 -13.85 13.28 12.21
N SER A 228 -14.88 12.95 11.44
CA SER A 228 -15.33 11.57 11.27
C SER A 228 -14.42 10.81 10.30
N SER A 229 -14.34 9.49 10.46
CA SER A 229 -13.68 8.66 9.45
C SER A 229 -14.35 8.79 8.08
N PRO A 230 -13.59 8.57 6.98
CA PRO A 230 -14.15 8.55 5.63
C PRO A 230 -15.31 7.56 5.51
N ALA A 231 -16.32 7.92 4.72
CA ALA A 231 -17.49 7.06 4.49
C ALA A 231 -17.08 5.63 4.06
N GLY A 232 -17.78 4.63 4.58
CA GLY A 232 -17.48 3.21 4.36
C GLY A 232 -16.43 2.62 5.31
N LEU A 233 -15.68 3.46 6.02
CA LEU A 233 -14.74 3.06 7.07
C LEU A 233 -15.32 3.30 8.47
N LEU A 234 -14.75 2.63 9.46
CA LEU A 234 -15.17 2.71 10.86
C LEU A 234 -13.99 3.17 11.71
N ASN A 235 -14.27 3.94 12.77
CA ASN A 235 -13.31 4.31 13.80
C ASN A 235 -12.87 3.09 14.61
#